data_AF-A0A9D1VGF1-F1
#
_entry.id   AF-A0A9D1VGF1-F1
#
_cell.length_a   1.000
_cell.length_b   1.000
_cell.length_c   1.000
_cell.angle_alpha   90.00
_cell.angle_beta   90.00
_cell.angle_gamma   90.00
#
_symmetry.space_group_name_H-M   'P 1'
#
loop_
_entity.id
_entity.type
_entity.pdbx_description
1 polymer ?
#
loop_
_entity_poly.entity_id
_entity_poly.type
_entity_poly.pdbx_seq_one_letter_code
_entity_poly.pdbx_strand_id
1 'polypeptide(L)'
;GDRTILDAVDAGAKMAAAAVEAGAADLETVINAAVEGAAEGVEATKEMTPKFGKAAVFAAKAIGTPDQGAVAGKYMIMGLQRYICG
;
A
#
# COMPACT_ATOMS: atom_id res chain seq x y z
N GLY A 1 -7.66 -6.40 -4.05
CA GLY A 1 -8.53 -6.73 -2.91
C GLY A 1 -8.40 -8.19 -2.51
N ASP A 2 -7.17 -8.70 -2.43
CA ASP A 2 -6.91 -10.13 -2.14
C ASP A 2 -6.18 -10.33 -0.81
N ARG A 3 -5.96 -9.21 -0.10
CA ARG A 3 -5.25 -9.12 1.16
C ARG A 3 -3.81 -9.60 1.03
N THR A 4 -3.03 -8.84 0.26
CA THR A 4 -1.62 -9.13 -0.03
C THR A 4 -0.82 -7.83 -0.11
N ILE A 5 0.49 -7.96 -0.32
CA ILE A 5 1.38 -6.84 -0.64
C ILE A 5 0.87 -5.97 -1.80
N LEU A 6 0.19 -6.57 -2.77
CA LEU A 6 -0.29 -5.85 -3.95
C LEU A 6 -1.39 -4.84 -3.61
N ASP A 7 -2.13 -5.01 -2.53
CA ASP A 7 -3.17 -4.04 -2.13
C ASP A 7 -2.54 -2.70 -1.70
N ALA A 8 -1.37 -2.74 -1.06
CA ALA A 8 -0.62 -1.52 -0.75
C ALA A 8 0.08 -0.94 -2.00
N VAL A 9 0.72 -1.80 -2.80
CA VAL A 9 1.50 -1.33 -3.98
C VAL A 9 0.59 -0.75 -5.07
N ASP A 10 -0.56 -1.38 -5.35
CA ASP A 10 -1.52 -0.90 -6.34
C ASP A 10 -2.15 0.43 -5.90
N ALA A 11 -2.55 0.57 -4.63
CA ALA A 11 -3.09 1.82 -4.10
C ALA A 11 -2.05 2.96 -4.15
N GLY A 12 -0.80 2.67 -3.78
CA GLY A 12 0.31 3.62 -3.93
C GLY A 12 0.54 4.02 -5.39
N ALA A 13 0.56 3.05 -6.31
CA ALA A 13 0.73 3.33 -7.74
C ALA A 13 -0.40 4.22 -8.30
N LYS A 14 -1.65 3.98 -7.88
CA LYS A 14 -2.81 4.80 -8.29
C LYS A 14 -2.71 6.23 -7.79
N MET A 15 -2.33 6.45 -6.53
CA MET A 15 -2.17 7.82 -6.00
C MET A 15 -0.96 8.52 -6.63
N ALA A 16 0.13 7.81 -6.88
CA ALA A 16 1.26 8.35 -7.63
C ALA A 16 0.85 8.78 -9.05
N ALA A 17 0.10 7.94 -9.76
CA ALA A 17 -0.42 8.26 -11.09
C ALA A 17 -1.38 9.47 -11.05
N ALA A 18 -2.29 9.52 -10.08
CA ALA A 18 -3.21 10.65 -9.89
C ALA A 18 -2.44 11.96 -9.60
N ALA A 19 -1.35 11.91 -8.84
CA ALA A 19 -0.51 13.08 -8.59
C ALA A 19 0.15 13.59 -9.90
N VAL A 20 0.64 12.69 -10.75
CA VAL A 20 1.18 13.05 -12.07
C VAL A 20 0.09 13.65 -12.97
N GLU A 21 -1.10 13.04 -13.01
CA GLU A 21 -2.25 13.57 -13.76
C GLU A 21 -2.69 14.96 -13.26
N ALA A 22 -2.55 15.21 -11.95
CA ALA A 22 -2.81 16.52 -11.33
C ALA A 22 -1.68 17.55 -11.53
N GLY A 23 -0.62 17.21 -12.26
CA GLY A 23 0.46 18.12 -12.63
C GLY A 23 1.67 18.12 -11.70
N ALA A 24 1.86 17.10 -10.87
CA ALA A 24 3.09 16.94 -10.10
C ALA A 24 4.32 16.88 -11.05
N ALA A 25 5.27 17.80 -10.84
CA ALA A 25 6.44 17.96 -11.72
C ALA A 25 7.71 17.33 -11.16
N ASP A 26 7.72 16.98 -9.87
CA ASP A 26 8.88 16.45 -9.17
C ASP A 26 8.62 15.06 -8.56
N LEU A 27 9.73 14.33 -8.38
CA LEU A 27 9.70 12.96 -7.86
C LEU A 27 9.27 12.91 -6.38
N GLU A 28 9.55 13.96 -5.61
CA GLU A 28 9.21 14.08 -4.20
C GLU A 28 7.68 14.08 -3.98
N THR A 29 6.96 14.90 -4.73
CA THR A 29 5.49 14.96 -4.68
C THR A 29 4.87 13.61 -5.05
N VAL A 30 5.40 12.98 -6.10
CA VAL A 30 4.89 11.68 -6.59
C VAL A 30 5.15 10.56 -5.57
N ILE A 31 6.34 10.50 -4.96
CA ILE A 31 6.66 9.46 -3.98
C ILE A 31 5.93 9.67 -2.64
N ASN A 32 5.66 10.92 -2.25
CA ASN A 32 4.81 11.24 -1.10
C ASN A 32 3.38 10.71 -1.31
N ALA A 33 2.79 10.98 -2.47
CA ALA A 33 1.47 10.45 -2.83
C ALA A 33 1.46 8.91 -2.88
N ALA A 34 2.55 8.29 -3.36
CA ALA A 34 2.68 6.83 -3.36
C ALA A 34 2.67 6.24 -1.95
N VAL A 35 3.33 6.89 -0.98
CA VAL A 35 3.36 6.44 0.43
C VAL A 35 1.97 6.59 1.07
N GLU A 36 1.27 7.69 0.80
CA GLU A 36 -0.12 7.89 1.26
C GLU A 36 -1.04 6.80 0.72
N GLY A 37 -1.01 6.56 -0.59
CA GLY A 37 -1.81 5.50 -1.21
C GLY A 37 -1.47 4.11 -0.70
N ALA A 38 -0.18 3.83 -0.46
CA ALA A 38 0.21 2.57 0.15
C ALA A 38 -0.29 2.42 1.59
N ALA A 39 -0.37 3.51 2.37
CA ALA A 39 -0.96 3.49 3.70
C ALA A 39 -2.47 3.23 3.65
N GLU A 40 -3.20 3.85 2.72
CA GLU A 40 -4.63 3.58 2.51
C GLU A 40 -4.87 2.13 2.06
N GLY A 41 -4.04 1.61 1.15
CA GLY A 41 -4.10 0.22 0.71
C GLY A 41 -3.88 -0.76 1.86
N VAL A 42 -2.94 -0.48 2.78
CA VAL A 42 -2.75 -1.26 4.01
C VAL A 42 -3.99 -1.24 4.88
N GLU A 43 -4.58 -0.06 5.12
CA GLU A 43 -5.76 0.08 5.96
C GLU A 43 -6.97 -0.68 5.39
N ALA A 44 -7.18 -0.59 4.07
CA ALA A 44 -8.23 -1.32 3.37
C ALA A 44 -8.13 -2.85 3.54
N THR A 45 -6.93 -3.40 3.76
CA THR A 45 -6.76 -4.85 3.97
C THR A 45 -7.42 -5.38 5.23
N LYS A 46 -7.72 -4.53 6.22
CA LYS A 46 -8.45 -4.92 7.45
C LYS A 46 -9.83 -5.48 7.15
N GLU A 47 -10.46 -5.02 6.08
CA GLU A 47 -11.81 -5.40 5.67
C GLU A 47 -11.80 -6.50 4.59
N MET A 48 -10.62 -6.92 4.12
CA MET A 48 -10.48 -7.91 3.06
C MET A 48 -10.44 -9.34 3.62
N THR A 49 -11.10 -10.25 2.90
CA THR A 49 -10.97 -11.69 3.14
C THR A 49 -9.72 -12.23 2.43
N PRO A 50 -8.76 -12.82 3.16
CA PRO A 50 -7.55 -13.35 2.55
C PRO A 50 -7.84 -14.54 1.64
N LYS A 51 -7.35 -14.46 0.39
CA LYS A 51 -7.49 -15.55 -0.59
C LYS A 51 -6.27 -16.47 -0.64
N PHE A 52 -5.13 -16.02 -0.14
CA PHE A 52 -3.85 -16.70 -0.28
C PHE A 52 -3.09 -16.87 1.05
N GLY A 53 -2.11 -17.78 1.04
CA GLY A 53 -1.14 -17.96 2.12
C GLY A 53 -1.72 -18.46 3.45
N LYS A 54 -0.93 -18.33 4.53
CA LYS A 54 -1.35 -18.72 5.88
C LYS A 54 -2.55 -17.90 6.39
N ALA A 55 -2.74 -16.68 5.88
CA ALA A 55 -3.87 -15.83 6.25
C ALA A 55 -5.22 -16.44 5.82
N ALA A 56 -5.28 -17.12 4.67
CA ALA A 56 -6.50 -17.82 4.22
C ALA A 56 -6.94 -18.94 5.18
N VAL A 57 -5.99 -19.62 5.83
CA VAL A 57 -6.28 -20.69 6.81
C VAL A 57 -6.89 -20.12 8.10
N PHE A 58 -6.56 -18.87 8.45
CA PHE A 58 -7.03 -18.18 9.66
C PHE A 58 -7.91 -16.97 9.33
N ALA A 59 -8.70 -17.04 8.24
CA ALA A 59 -9.43 -15.91 7.69
C ALA A 59 -10.34 -15.18 8.70
N ALA A 60 -11.01 -15.94 9.59
CA ALA A 60 -11.86 -15.35 10.63
C ALA A 60 -11.10 -14.50 11.66
N LYS A 61 -9.83 -14.81 11.94
CA LYS A 61 -8.96 -14.00 12.81
C LYS A 61 -8.33 -12.81 12.09
N ALA A 62 -8.46 -12.78 10.76
CA ALA A 62 -7.77 -11.82 9.94
C ALA A 62 -8.54 -10.48 9.89
N ILE A 63 -9.87 -10.50 9.96
CA ILE A 63 -10.69 -9.27 9.89
C ILE A 63 -10.28 -8.28 11.00
N GLY A 64 -10.16 -7.00 10.65
CA GLY A 64 -9.81 -5.91 11.56
C GLY A 64 -8.29 -5.70 11.77
N THR A 65 -7.45 -6.65 11.33
CA THR A 65 -5.98 -6.52 11.42
C THR A 65 -5.39 -6.27 10.04
N PRO A 66 -4.44 -5.32 9.87
CA PRO A 66 -3.76 -5.13 8.59
C PRO A 66 -3.06 -6.40 8.11
N ASP A 67 -3.00 -6.59 6.79
CA ASP A 67 -2.15 -7.62 6.20
C ASP A 67 -0.66 -7.29 6.37
N GLN A 68 0.12 -8.27 6.81
CA GLN A 68 1.55 -8.09 7.05
C GLN A 68 2.32 -7.88 5.72
N GLY A 69 1.87 -8.50 4.64
CA GLY A 69 2.44 -8.31 3.30
C GLY A 69 2.19 -6.89 2.78
N ALA A 70 0.97 -6.39 2.92
CA ALA A 70 0.63 -5.00 2.61
C ALA A 70 1.49 -4.02 3.44
N VAL A 71 1.62 -4.25 4.75
CA VAL A 71 2.47 -3.44 5.63
C VAL A 71 3.93 -3.42 5.13
N ALA A 72 4.48 -4.57 4.74
CA ALA A 72 5.81 -4.66 4.16
C ALA A 72 5.93 -3.87 2.84
N GLY A 73 4.91 -3.94 1.97
CA GLY A 73 4.83 -3.14 0.73
C GLY A 73 4.88 -1.64 0.99
N LYS A 74 4.11 -1.15 1.96
CA LYS A 74 4.16 0.25 2.41
C LYS A 74 5.56 0.63 2.89
N TYR A 75 6.20 -0.21 3.72
CA TYR A 75 7.55 0.07 4.22
C TYR A 75 8.60 0.12 3.10
N MET A 76 8.46 -0.70 2.06
CA MET A 76 9.32 -0.64 0.88
C MET A 76 9.21 0.72 0.18
N ILE A 77 7.99 1.20 -0.08
CA ILE A 77 7.76 2.51 -0.73
C ILE A 77 8.26 3.65 0.18
N MET A 78 8.02 3.59 1.49
CA MET A 78 8.57 4.57 2.44
C MET A 78 10.10 4.56 2.48
N GLY A 79 10.74 3.41 2.27
CA GLY A 79 12.19 3.32 2.11
C GLY A 79 12.69 4.10 0.89
N LEU A 80 11.99 4.00 -0.24
CA LEU A 80 12.29 4.76 -1.46
C LEU A 80 12.05 6.27 -1.25
N GLN A 81 10.94 6.64 -0.62
CA GLN A 81 10.64 8.02 -0.26
C GLN A 81 11.78 8.66 0.54
N ARG A 82 12.27 7.98 1.58
CA ARG A 82 13.37 8.50 2.40
C ARG A 82 14.67 8.69 1.64
N TYR A 83 14.91 7.90 0.60
CA TYR A 83 16.07 8.07 -0.28
C TYR A 83 15.89 9.24 -1.25
N ILE A 84 14.65 9.50 -1.71
CA ILE A 84 14.33 10.57 -2.66
C ILE A 84 14.25 11.93 -1.97
N CYS A 85 13.66 11.99 -0.76
CA CYS A 85 13.34 13.22 -0.02
C CYS A 85 14.36 13.57 1.07
N GLY A 86 15.36 12.72 1.30
CA GLY A 86 16.44 12.93 2.28
C GLY A 86 17.68 13.50 1.63
#